data_AF-A0A316LZV3-F1
#
_entry.id   AF-A0A316LZV3-F1
#
_cell.length_a   1.000
_cell.length_b   1.000
_cell.length_c   1.000
_cell.angle_alpha   90.00
_cell.angle_beta   90.00
_cell.angle_gamma   90.00
#
_symmetry.space_group_name_H-M   'P 1'
#
loop_
_entity.id
_entity.type
_entity.pdbx_description
1 polymer ?
#
loop_
_entity_poly.entity_id
_entity_poly.type
_entity_poly.pdbx_seq_one_letter_code
_entity_poly.pdbx_strand_id
1 'polypeptide(L)' 'MAAKFGPGGNSESFYAEGFKSTLQAPGWVRARGLDAYEYQGGNGITASPKTLAAIGQKAAEHGVA' A
#
# COMPACT_ATOMS: atom_id res chain seq x y z
N MET A 1 9.60 -3.34 -19.88
CA MET A 1 9.04 -2.98 -18.57
C MET A 1 7.52 -3.04 -18.72
N ALA A 2 6.82 -3.87 -17.95
CA ALA A 2 5.35 -3.92 -18.00
C ALA A 2 4.75 -2.72 -17.25
N ALA A 3 3.55 -2.29 -17.64
CA ALA A 3 2.81 -1.29 -16.88
C ALA A 3 2.46 -1.87 -15.51
N LYS A 4 2.62 -1.06 -14.46
CA LYS A 4 2.27 -1.44 -13.08
C LYS A 4 0.94 -0.78 -12.72
N PHE A 5 0.07 -1.53 -12.07
CA PHE A 5 -1.25 -1.06 -11.65
C PHE A 5 -1.42 -1.19 -10.15
N GLY A 6 -2.09 -0.22 -9.55
CA GLY A 6 -2.14 -0.08 -8.11
C GLY A 6 -3.04 1.06 -7.64
N PRO A 7 -3.59 0.99 -6.42
CA PRO A 7 -4.33 2.10 -5.83
C PRO A 7 -3.39 3.15 -5.24
N GLY A 8 -3.85 4.40 -5.24
CA GLY A 8 -3.28 5.48 -4.43
C GLY A 8 -4.07 5.65 -3.14
N GLY A 9 -3.50 5.16 -2.04
CA GLY A 9 -4.17 5.08 -0.73
C GLY A 9 -5.02 3.83 -0.55
N ASN A 10 -5.68 3.76 0.60
CA ASN A 10 -6.54 2.65 0.97
C ASN A 10 -8.00 2.97 0.59
N SER A 11 -8.58 2.16 -0.29
CA SER A 11 -9.99 2.30 -0.70
C SER A 11 -10.96 1.79 0.38
N GLU A 12 -12.25 2.09 0.24
CA GLU A 12 -13.28 1.57 1.16
C GLU A 12 -13.28 0.04 1.27
N SER A 13 -13.05 -0.67 0.16
CA SER A 13 -12.94 -2.13 0.15
C SER A 13 -11.84 -2.66 1.07
N PHE A 14 -10.68 -1.98 1.12
CA PHE A 14 -9.58 -2.35 2.03
C PHE A 14 -10.06 -2.37 3.48
N TYR A 15 -10.80 -1.34 3.90
CA TYR A 15 -11.34 -1.25 5.25
C TYR A 15 -12.51 -2.22 5.50
N ALA A 16 -13.38 -2.40 4.51
CA ALA A 16 -14.52 -3.32 4.59
C ALA A 16 -14.09 -4.78 4.77
N GLU A 17 -12.93 -5.15 4.23
CA GLU A 17 -12.32 -6.46 4.39
C GLU A 17 -11.55 -6.63 5.72
N GLY A 18 -11.60 -5.63 6.60
CA GLY A 18 -11.07 -5.70 7.96
C GLY A 18 -9.62 -5.23 8.11
N PHE A 19 -9.00 -4.71 7.06
CA PHE A 19 -7.66 -4.15 7.14
C PHE A 19 -7.70 -2.75 7.77
N LYS A 20 -6.73 -2.46 8.65
CA LYS A 20 -6.73 -1.23 9.47
C LYS A 20 -5.45 -0.42 9.31
N SER A 21 -4.35 -1.07 8.96
CA SER A 21 -3.04 -0.42 8.86
C SER A 21 -2.52 -0.45 7.44
N THR A 22 -1.98 0.68 6.97
CA THR A 22 -1.34 0.81 5.66
C THR A 22 -0.16 -0.14 5.46
N LEU A 23 0.43 -0.68 6.54
CA LEU A 23 1.43 -1.76 6.45
C LEU A 23 0.88 -3.04 5.83
N GLN A 24 -0.44 -3.22 5.83
CA GLN A 24 -1.12 -4.36 5.22
C GLN A 24 -1.48 -4.10 3.75
N ALA A 25 -1.41 -2.85 3.28
CA ALA A 25 -1.77 -2.48 1.92
C ALA A 25 -0.95 -3.23 0.86
N PRO A 26 0.37 -3.42 0.99
CA PRO A 26 1.12 -4.15 -0.03
C PRO A 26 0.68 -5.61 -0.20
N GLY A 27 0.41 -6.31 0.91
CA GLY A 27 -0.11 -7.67 0.86
C GLY A 27 -1.51 -7.74 0.24
N TRP A 28 -2.37 -6.77 0.56
CA TRP A 28 -3.72 -6.66 0.02
C TRP A 28 -3.75 -6.35 -1.48
N VAL A 29 -2.85 -5.49 -1.95
CA VAL A 29 -2.63 -5.17 -3.37
C VAL A 29 -2.15 -6.42 -4.11
N ARG A 30 -1.14 -7.12 -3.58
CA ARG A 30 -0.63 -8.34 -4.20
C ARG A 30 -1.70 -9.45 -4.29
N ALA A 31 -2.53 -9.60 -3.26
CA ALA A 31 -3.63 -10.57 -3.24
C ALA A 31 -4.66 -10.35 -4.37
N ARG A 32 -4.72 -9.14 -4.94
CA ARG A 32 -5.58 -8.78 -6.08
C ARG A 32 -4.93 -8.90 -7.44
N GLY A 33 -3.67 -9.36 -7.48
CA GLY A 33 -2.89 -9.41 -8.72
C GLY A 33 -2.46 -8.04 -9.23
N LEU A 34 -2.40 -7.04 -8.35
CA LEU A 34 -1.86 -5.71 -8.63
C LEU A 34 -0.36 -5.63 -8.29
N ASP A 35 0.30 -4.61 -8.83
CA ASP A 35 1.77 -4.51 -8.86
C ASP A 35 2.33 -3.26 -8.18
N ALA A 36 1.50 -2.29 -7.82
CA ALA A 36 1.95 -1.02 -7.22
C ALA A 36 1.04 -0.55 -6.08
N TYR A 37 1.59 0.23 -5.16
CA TYR A 37 0.82 0.93 -4.14
C TYR A 37 1.40 2.32 -3.90
N GLU A 38 0.57 3.36 -3.97
CA GLU A 38 0.97 4.71 -3.58
C GLU A 38 0.43 5.08 -2.20
N TYR A 39 1.31 5.57 -1.32
CA TYR A 39 0.87 6.22 -0.09
C TYR A 39 0.31 7.61 -0.40
N GLN A 40 -0.98 7.81 -0.18
CA GLN A 40 -1.65 9.09 -0.43
C GLN A 40 -1.46 10.08 0.74
N GLY A 41 -0.79 11.22 0.48
CA GLY A 41 -0.57 12.30 1.44
C GLY A 41 -1.65 13.38 1.47
N GLY A 42 -2.94 13.02 1.31
CA GLY A 42 -4.03 13.96 0.99
C GLY A 42 -4.16 15.18 1.92
N ASN A 43 -3.96 15.00 3.23
CA ASN A 43 -3.98 16.09 4.23
C ASN A 43 -2.58 16.35 4.84
N GLY A 44 -1.54 16.08 4.07
CA GLY A 44 -0.15 16.08 4.53
C GLY A 44 0.37 14.68 4.87
N ILE A 45 1.70 14.54 4.90
CA ILE A 45 2.37 13.27 5.25
C ILE A 45 2.44 13.18 6.78
N THR A 46 1.44 12.54 7.39
CA THR A 46 1.37 12.31 8.84
C THR A 46 2.11 11.04 9.28
N ALA A 47 2.42 10.13 8.34
CA ALA A 47 3.18 8.93 8.63
C ALA A 47 4.63 9.28 8.96
N SER A 48 5.14 8.74 10.07
CA SER A 48 6.55 8.90 10.44
C SER A 48 7.48 8.22 9.42
N PRO A 49 8.74 8.66 9.30
CA PRO A 49 9.73 8.03 8.42
C PRO A 49 9.88 6.52 8.65
N LYS A 50 9.81 6.09 9.92
CA LYS A 50 9.82 4.66 10.29
C LYS A 50 8.65 3.89 9.68
N THR A 51 7.46 4.47 9.66
CA THR A 51 6.26 3.86 9.08
C THR A 51 6.40 3.76 7.56
N LEU A 52 6.86 4.82 6.91
CA LEU A 52 7.10 4.81 5.45
C LEU A 52 8.16 3.76 5.07
N ALA A 53 9.24 3.64 5.83
CA ALA A 53 10.24 2.60 5.64
C ALA A 53 9.65 1.18 5.81
N ALA A 54 8.81 0.97 6.82
CA ALA A 54 8.14 -0.31 7.04
C ALA A 54 7.13 -0.65 5.92
N ILE A 55 6.44 0.34 5.35
CA ILE A 55 5.60 0.14 4.14
C ILE A 55 6.47 -0.30 2.97
N GLY A 56 7.63 0.35 2.75
CA GLY A 56 8.57 -0.04 1.70
C GLY A 56 9.12 -1.46 1.87
N GLN A 57 9.42 -1.88 3.10
CA GLN A 57 9.81 -3.26 3.41
C GLN A 57 8.70 -4.25 3.06
N LYS A 58 7.45 -3.96 3.46
CA LYS A 58 6.29 -4.79 3.13
C LYS A 58 6.03 -4.84 1.62
N ALA A 59 6.22 -3.72 0.93
CA ALA A 59 6.14 -3.66 -0.53
C ALA A 59 7.16 -4.61 -1.18
N ALA A 60 8.42 -4.57 -0.73
CA ALA A 60 9.45 -5.49 -1.19
C ALA A 60 9.12 -6.97 -0.86
N GLU A 61 8.64 -7.26 0.35
CA GLU A 61 8.23 -8.61 0.77
C GLU A 61 7.10 -9.17 -0.12
N HIS A 62 6.17 -8.33 -0.55
CA HIS A 62 5.00 -8.72 -1.36
C HIS A 62 5.20 -8.55 -2.88
N GLY A 63 6.37 -8.07 -3.32
CA GLY A 63 6.66 -7.80 -4.73
C GLY A 63 5.82 -6.67 -5.32
N VAL A 64 5.43 -5.70 -4.49
CA VAL A 64 4.68 -4.50 -4.88
C VAL A 64 5.65 -3.32 -4.98
N ALA A 65 5.47 -2.52 -6.02
CA ALA A 65 6.26 -1.31 -6.27
C ALA A 65 5.76 -0.11 -5.47
#